data_AF-A0A258IEU9-F1
#
_entry.id   AF-A0A258IEU9-F1
#
_cell.length_a   1.000
_cell.length_b   1.000
_cell.length_c   1.000
_cell.angle_alpha   90.00
_cell.angle_beta   90.00
_cell.angle_gamma   90.00
#
_symmetry.space_group_name_H-M   'P 1'
#
loop_
_entity.id
_entity.type
_entity.pdbx_description
1 polymer ?
#
loop_
_entity_poly.entity_id
_entity_poly.type
_entity_poly.pdbx_seq_one_letter_code
_entity_poly.pdbx_strand_id
1 'polypeptide(L)'
;MLDQPTADLRPRLLARVDAKPSEVWTPGDFADLGNRAAVDKTLQRLAAAGELRRIDRGLYDRPRKSNLTGKPMVPDYRAVIRAVTRRDQARVVVDGMTAANDLGLTTAVPARIEVLIDARLKPITLGKQVIHFKSAAPSRLYWAGRPGMRVVQALHWMQDMMTEEEDRRVVENRLRKLFADPQHGKELRDDLRAGLSAMPIWMQDFLRPLLDTADAAPEDRS
;
A
#
# COMPACT_ATOMS: atom_id res chain seq x y z
N MET A 1 -2.16 -21.84 37.60
CA MET A 1 -1.83 -21.87 36.16
C MET A 1 -1.17 -20.53 35.87
N LEU A 2 0.13 -20.55 35.57
CA LEU A 2 1.07 -19.45 35.81
C LEU A 2 0.82 -18.23 34.90
N ASP A 3 0.64 -17.08 35.55
CA ASP A 3 0.66 -15.73 35.00
C ASP A 3 2.08 -15.43 34.48
N GLN A 4 2.29 -15.47 33.16
CA GLN A 4 3.57 -15.06 32.57
C GLN A 4 3.69 -13.53 32.66
N PRO A 5 4.78 -12.99 33.22
CA PRO A 5 4.83 -11.59 33.59
C PRO A 5 4.91 -10.70 32.35
N THR A 6 4.11 -9.64 32.38
CA THR A 6 4.14 -8.42 31.54
C THR A 6 5.52 -7.76 31.34
N ALA A 7 6.60 -8.32 31.91
CA ALA A 7 7.94 -7.77 31.96
C ALA A 7 8.70 -7.80 30.61
N ASP A 8 8.29 -8.64 29.64
CA ASP A 8 9.01 -8.81 28.36
C ASP A 8 8.27 -8.26 27.12
N LEU A 9 7.16 -7.52 27.31
CA LEU A 9 6.35 -7.05 26.17
C LEU A 9 7.05 -5.95 25.36
N ARG A 10 7.68 -4.99 26.06
CA ARG A 10 8.36 -3.86 25.43
C ARG A 10 9.50 -4.27 24.47
N PRO A 11 10.51 -5.06 24.89
CA PRO A 11 11.62 -5.43 24.01
C PRO A 11 11.15 -6.24 22.80
N ARG A 12 10.18 -7.15 22.98
CA ARG A 12 9.58 -7.92 21.87
C ARG A 12 8.84 -7.04 20.86
N LEU A 13 8.10 -6.04 21.35
CA LEU A 13 7.40 -5.07 20.50
C LEU A 13 8.41 -4.25 19.69
N LEU A 14 9.44 -3.69 20.34
CA LEU A 14 10.48 -2.91 19.67
C LEU A 14 11.25 -3.75 18.65
N ALA A 15 11.65 -4.97 19.00
CA ALA A 15 12.33 -5.87 18.07
C ALA A 15 11.52 -6.12 16.80
N ARG A 16 10.20 -6.28 16.92
CA ARG A 16 9.31 -6.46 15.77
C ARG A 16 9.16 -5.18 14.94
N VAL A 17 9.07 -4.02 15.59
CA VAL A 17 9.05 -2.72 14.90
C VAL A 17 10.36 -2.48 14.13
N ASP A 18 11.49 -2.73 14.78
CA ASP A 18 12.83 -2.49 14.21
C ASP A 18 13.15 -3.48 13.08
N ALA A 19 12.53 -4.66 13.04
CA ALA A 19 12.63 -5.58 11.91
C ALA A 19 11.96 -5.06 10.62
N LYS A 20 10.98 -4.14 10.73
CA LYS A 20 10.32 -3.49 9.58
C LYS A 20 10.12 -1.99 9.85
N PRO A 21 11.20 -1.18 9.81
CA PRO A 21 11.17 0.21 10.27
C PRO A 21 10.40 1.16 9.34
N SER A 22 10.04 0.72 8.13
CA SER A 22 9.18 1.45 7.19
C SER A 22 7.69 1.15 7.35
N GLU A 23 7.33 0.18 8.19
CA GLU A 23 5.94 -0.21 8.38
C GLU A 23 5.25 0.65 9.45
N VAL A 24 3.95 0.84 9.27
CA VAL A 24 3.07 1.47 10.27
C VAL A 24 2.35 0.35 11.01
N TRP A 25 2.35 0.42 12.32
CA TRP A 25 1.89 -0.60 13.23
C TRP A 25 0.59 -0.20 13.91
N THR A 26 -0.25 -1.20 14.12
CA THR A 26 -1.50 -1.13 14.86
C THR A 26 -1.38 -2.02 16.09
N PRO A 27 -2.20 -1.80 17.13
CA PRO A 27 -2.23 -2.72 18.27
C PRO A 27 -2.53 -4.18 17.87
N GLY A 28 -3.30 -4.39 16.80
CA GLY A 28 -3.62 -5.72 16.29
C GLY A 28 -2.40 -6.49 15.78
N ASP A 29 -1.37 -5.79 15.29
CA ASP A 29 -0.13 -6.39 14.80
C ASP A 29 0.73 -7.02 15.94
N PHE A 30 0.33 -6.83 17.20
CA PHE A 30 1.00 -7.38 18.39
C PHE A 30 0.07 -8.22 19.27
N ALA A 31 -1.08 -8.65 18.75
CA ALA A 31 -2.05 -9.43 19.51
C ALA A 31 -1.49 -10.78 20.01
N ASP A 32 -0.45 -11.30 19.36
CA ASP A 32 0.29 -12.51 19.75
C ASP A 32 1.26 -12.29 20.93
N LEU A 33 1.58 -11.03 21.25
CA LEU A 33 2.57 -10.70 22.29
C LEU A 33 1.95 -10.50 23.68
N GLY A 34 0.64 -10.26 23.75
CA GLY A 34 -0.05 -10.04 25.01
C GLY A 34 -1.47 -9.51 24.84
N ASN A 35 -2.16 -9.29 25.96
CA ASN A 35 -3.52 -8.77 25.93
C ASN A 35 -3.57 -7.33 25.39
N ARG A 36 -4.74 -6.95 24.86
CA ARG A 36 -4.93 -5.66 24.18
C ARG A 36 -4.59 -4.45 25.06
N ALA A 37 -4.98 -4.48 26.33
CA ALA A 37 -4.72 -3.38 27.26
C ALA A 37 -3.22 -3.18 27.52
N ALA A 38 -2.47 -4.28 27.68
CA ALA A 38 -1.02 -4.25 27.88
C ALA A 38 -0.28 -3.74 26.63
N VAL A 39 -0.70 -4.20 25.44
CA VAL A 39 -0.17 -3.72 24.14
C VAL A 39 -0.42 -2.22 23.98
N ASP A 40 -1.67 -1.78 24.15
CA ASP A 40 -2.03 -0.36 24.01
C ASP A 40 -1.25 0.52 25.00
N LYS A 41 -1.15 0.09 26.26
CA LYS A 41 -0.38 0.81 27.30
C LYS A 41 1.12 0.88 26.96
N THR A 42 1.68 -0.21 26.43
CA THR A 42 3.09 -0.24 26.01
C THR A 42 3.34 0.68 24.82
N LEU A 43 2.50 0.64 23.79
CA LEU A 43 2.58 1.53 22.63
C LEU A 43 2.46 3.01 23.03
N GLN A 44 1.53 3.33 23.94
CA GLN A 44 1.39 4.68 24.48
C GLN A 44 2.66 5.13 25.23
N ARG A 45 3.25 4.27 26.05
CA ARG A 45 4.51 4.58 26.77
C ARG A 45 5.68 4.78 25.82
N LEU A 46 5.81 3.94 24.80
CA LEU A 46 6.87 4.08 23.78
C LEU A 46 6.70 5.36 22.95
N ALA A 47 5.46 5.75 22.64
CA ALA A 47 5.18 7.01 21.98
C ALA A 47 5.50 8.22 22.88
N ALA A 48 5.15 8.15 24.17
CA ALA A 48 5.47 9.19 25.15
C ALA A 48 6.99 9.33 25.39
N ALA A 49 7.73 8.22 25.29
CA ALA A 49 9.19 8.20 25.37
C ALA A 49 9.89 8.65 24.07
N GLY A 50 9.14 8.89 22.97
CA GLY A 50 9.69 9.28 21.68
C GLY A 50 10.35 8.14 20.88
N GLU A 51 10.24 6.90 21.34
CA GLU A 51 10.77 5.72 20.64
C GLU A 51 9.91 5.36 19.42
N LEU A 52 8.60 5.58 19.53
CA LEU A 52 7.65 5.51 18.43
C LEU A 52 7.01 6.88 18.21
N ARG A 53 6.56 7.14 16.99
CA ARG A 53 5.68 8.26 16.71
C ARG A 53 4.25 7.74 16.54
N ARG A 54 3.30 8.42 17.18
CA ARG A 54 1.88 8.19 16.95
C ARG A 54 1.43 9.04 15.77
N ILE A 55 1.01 8.40 14.68
CA ILE A 55 0.52 9.08 13.46
C ILE A 55 -0.93 9.52 13.66
N ASP A 56 -1.77 8.60 14.13
CA ASP A 56 -3.18 8.82 14.45
C ASP A 56 -3.56 7.86 15.60
N ARG A 57 -4.83 7.83 16.00
CA ARG A 57 -5.35 6.88 16.98
C ARG A 57 -5.11 5.44 16.50
N GLY A 58 -4.25 4.73 17.24
CA GLY A 58 -3.96 3.33 16.96
C GLY A 58 -3.03 3.09 15.77
N LEU A 59 -2.34 4.13 15.27
CA LEU A 59 -1.33 4.03 14.22
C LEU A 59 0.00 4.56 14.74
N TYR A 60 1.04 3.74 14.65
CA TYR A 60 2.36 4.03 15.18
C TYR A 60 3.44 3.71 14.15
N ASP A 61 4.48 4.52 14.06
CA ASP A 61 5.66 4.20 13.23
C ASP A 61 6.96 4.40 13.99
N ARG A 62 8.03 3.83 13.42
CA ARG A 62 9.39 4.10 13.87
C ARG A 62 9.85 5.42 13.23
N PRO A 63 10.01 6.52 13.99
CA PRO A 63 10.38 7.80 13.42
C PRO A 63 11.81 7.72 12.85
N ARG A 64 11.93 7.92 11.54
CA ARG A 64 13.21 8.02 10.85
C ARG A 64 13.67 9.47 10.74
N LYS A 65 14.98 9.70 10.76
CA LYS A 65 15.56 11.02 10.47
C LYS A 65 16.08 11.06 9.04
N SER A 66 15.94 12.20 8.39
CA SER A 66 16.57 12.47 7.09
C SER A 66 18.06 12.69 7.29
N ASN A 67 18.90 11.94 6.59
CA ASN A 67 20.37 12.10 6.66
C ASN A 67 20.83 13.49 6.18
N LEU A 68 20.07 14.13 5.29
CA LEU A 68 20.37 15.45 4.73
C LEU A 68 20.02 16.61 5.67
N THR A 69 18.92 16.49 6.43
CA THR A 69 18.37 17.63 7.19
C THR A 69 18.32 17.38 8.70
N GLY A 70 18.57 16.15 9.16
CA GLY A 70 18.41 15.71 10.54
C GLY A 70 16.96 15.68 11.04
N LYS A 71 15.99 16.16 10.24
CA LYS A 71 14.58 16.28 10.63
C LYS A 71 13.85 14.93 10.54
N PRO A 72 12.82 14.70 11.38
CA PRO A 72 11.96 13.54 11.26
C PRO A 72 11.31 13.47 9.87
N MET A 73 11.41 12.31 9.23
CA MET A 73 10.77 12.04 7.95
C MET A 73 9.26 11.92 8.13
N VAL A 74 8.51 12.36 7.13
CA VAL A 74 7.06 12.11 7.04
C VAL A 74 6.84 10.60 6.88
N PRO A 75 5.84 10.00 7.55
CA PRO A 75 5.50 8.60 7.33
C PRO A 75 5.18 8.33 5.86
N ASP A 76 5.52 7.14 5.37
CA ASP A 76 5.07 6.71 4.05
C ASP A 76 3.54 6.51 4.07
N TYR A 77 2.83 7.28 3.25
CA TYR A 77 1.38 7.19 3.14
C TYR A 77 0.92 5.79 2.73
N ARG A 78 1.73 5.04 1.97
CA ARG A 78 1.42 3.66 1.58
C ARG A 78 1.38 2.74 2.78
N ALA A 79 2.34 2.90 3.70
CA ALA A 79 2.38 2.15 4.95
C ALA A 79 1.20 2.50 5.85
N VAL A 80 0.81 3.79 5.90
CA VAL A 80 -0.39 4.24 6.63
C VAL A 80 -1.66 3.61 6.06
N ILE A 81 -1.84 3.61 4.73
CA ILE A 81 -2.99 2.98 4.08
C ILE A 81 -3.04 1.47 4.38
N ARG A 82 -1.90 0.77 4.28
CA ARG A 82 -1.82 -0.66 4.65
C ARG A 82 -2.21 -0.90 6.10
N ALA A 83 -1.69 -0.11 7.03
CA ALA A 83 -2.01 -0.25 8.45
C ALA A 83 -3.49 0.01 8.76
N VAL A 84 -4.09 1.03 8.14
CA VAL A 84 -5.53 1.30 8.23
C VAL A 84 -6.34 0.13 7.69
N THR A 85 -5.98 -0.39 6.52
CA THR A 85 -6.63 -1.55 5.89
C THR A 85 -6.62 -2.76 6.83
N ARG A 86 -5.47 -3.07 7.45
CA ARG A 86 -5.34 -4.15 8.44
C ARG A 86 -6.15 -3.89 9.71
N ARG A 87 -6.11 -2.66 10.24
CA ARG A 87 -6.79 -2.30 11.50
C ARG A 87 -8.30 -2.41 11.40
N ASP A 88 -8.86 -1.87 10.32
CA ASP A 88 -10.31 -1.75 10.14
C ASP A 88 -10.89 -2.92 9.33
N GLN A 89 -10.05 -3.87 8.87
CA GLN A 89 -10.44 -4.99 7.99
C GLN A 89 -11.26 -4.52 6.79
N ALA A 90 -10.91 -3.34 6.28
CA ALA A 90 -11.66 -2.64 5.25
C ALA A 90 -11.08 -2.92 3.87
N ARG A 91 -11.93 -2.94 2.85
CA ARG A 91 -11.48 -3.01 1.45
C ARG A 91 -11.12 -1.62 0.98
N VAL A 92 -9.92 -1.50 0.41
CA VAL A 92 -9.34 -0.23 0.00
C VAL A 92 -8.84 -0.28 -1.44
N VAL A 93 -9.14 0.78 -2.21
CA VAL A 93 -8.59 1.06 -3.54
C VAL A 93 -8.00 2.48 -3.54
N VAL A 94 -6.76 2.64 -3.98
CA VAL A 94 -6.13 3.98 -4.10
C VAL A 94 -6.54 4.65 -5.41
N ASP A 95 -6.49 5.98 -5.46
CA ASP A 95 -6.72 6.71 -6.71
C ASP A 95 -5.67 6.40 -7.80
N GLY A 96 -6.01 6.74 -9.04
CA GLY A 96 -5.19 6.40 -10.19
C GLY A 96 -3.86 7.15 -10.25
N MET A 97 -3.78 8.38 -9.76
CA MET A 97 -2.52 9.13 -9.71
C MET A 97 -1.55 8.50 -8.70
N THR A 98 -2.04 8.13 -7.51
CA THR A 98 -1.27 7.41 -6.50
C THR A 98 -0.82 6.07 -7.07
N ALA A 99 -1.71 5.32 -7.71
CA ALA A 99 -1.37 4.05 -8.34
C ALA A 99 -0.31 4.22 -9.44
N ALA A 100 -0.43 5.24 -10.28
CA ALA A 100 0.56 5.54 -11.31
C ALA A 100 1.93 5.91 -10.71
N ASN A 101 1.95 6.67 -9.61
CA ASN A 101 3.18 6.97 -8.88
C ASN A 101 3.80 5.71 -8.26
N ASP A 102 2.99 4.83 -7.67
CA ASP A 102 3.42 3.54 -7.11
C ASP A 102 4.11 2.66 -8.16
N LEU A 103 3.62 2.69 -9.40
CA LEU A 103 4.19 1.91 -10.52
C LEU A 103 5.38 2.62 -11.21
N GLY A 104 5.68 3.85 -10.83
CA GLY A 104 6.70 4.68 -11.47
C GLY A 104 6.32 5.14 -12.89
N LEU A 105 5.01 5.19 -13.17
CA LEU A 105 4.46 5.78 -14.40
C LEU A 105 4.40 7.31 -14.31
N THR A 106 4.51 7.86 -13.09
CA THR A 106 4.70 9.29 -12.85
C THR A 106 5.60 9.52 -11.64
N THR A 107 6.36 10.63 -11.66
CA THR A 107 7.17 11.09 -10.53
C THR A 107 6.44 12.09 -9.65
N ALA A 108 5.24 12.52 -10.05
CA ALA A 108 4.44 13.48 -9.31
C ALA A 108 3.97 12.87 -7.97
N VAL A 109 4.38 13.48 -6.87
CA VAL A 109 3.94 13.10 -5.52
C VAL A 109 2.67 13.90 -5.18
N PRO A 110 1.51 13.25 -4.95
CA PRO A 110 0.28 13.95 -4.68
C PRO A 110 0.28 14.60 -3.30
N ALA A 111 -0.18 15.85 -3.22
CA ALA A 111 -0.47 16.52 -1.94
C ALA A 111 -1.77 15.99 -1.31
N ARG A 112 -2.73 15.56 -2.13
CA ARG A 112 -3.99 14.97 -1.71
C ARG A 112 -4.08 13.56 -2.28
N ILE A 113 -4.18 12.58 -1.40
CA ILE A 113 -4.29 11.15 -1.76
C ILE A 113 -5.74 10.75 -1.50
N GLU A 114 -6.45 10.30 -2.53
CA GLU A 114 -7.80 9.79 -2.37
C GLU A 114 -7.83 8.27 -2.35
N VAL A 115 -8.62 7.73 -1.42
CA VAL A 115 -8.70 6.30 -1.15
C VAL A 115 -10.17 5.91 -1.05
N LEU A 116 -10.63 5.06 -1.97
CA LEU A 116 -11.95 4.45 -1.89
C LEU A 116 -11.93 3.34 -0.83
N ILE A 117 -12.94 3.31 0.02
CA ILE A 117 -13.04 2.36 1.14
C ILE A 117 -14.49 1.97 1.44
N ASP A 118 -14.74 0.79 1.99
CA ASP A 118 -16.08 0.38 2.47
C ASP A 118 -16.36 0.73 3.95
N ALA A 119 -15.55 1.61 4.53
CA ALA A 119 -15.68 2.09 5.90
C ALA A 119 -15.74 3.63 5.93
N ARG A 120 -16.16 4.19 7.07
CA ARG A 120 -16.13 5.65 7.31
C ARG A 120 -14.95 5.99 8.19
N LEU A 121 -13.94 6.61 7.60
CA LEU A 121 -12.73 7.06 8.30
C LEU A 121 -12.54 8.57 8.14
N LYS A 122 -11.95 9.19 9.16
CA LYS A 122 -11.52 10.59 9.10
C LYS A 122 -10.26 10.70 8.23
N PRO A 123 -10.04 11.84 7.55
CA PRO A 123 -8.79 12.08 6.84
C PRO A 123 -7.58 12.01 7.79
N ILE A 124 -6.46 11.50 7.29
CA ILE A 124 -5.19 11.42 8.04
C ILE A 124 -4.18 12.37 7.39
N THR A 125 -3.63 13.28 8.19
CA THR A 125 -2.64 14.26 7.73
C THR A 125 -1.22 13.77 8.01
N LEU A 126 -0.39 13.78 6.97
CA LEU A 126 1.01 13.36 6.98
C LEU A 126 1.88 14.51 6.47
N GLY A 127 2.30 15.41 7.37
CA GLY A 127 3.04 16.62 6.98
C GLY A 127 2.21 17.50 6.04
N LYS A 128 2.65 17.64 4.78
CA LYS A 128 1.93 18.39 3.73
C LYS A 128 0.93 17.54 2.94
N GLN A 129 0.91 16.23 3.17
CA GLN A 129 0.02 15.31 2.47
C GLN A 129 -1.21 15.00 3.32
N VAL A 130 -2.36 14.77 2.68
CA VAL A 130 -3.58 14.35 3.37
C VAL A 130 -4.20 13.16 2.65
N ILE A 131 -4.40 12.07 3.38
CA ILE A 131 -5.13 10.88 2.92
C ILE A 131 -6.61 11.10 3.20
N HIS A 132 -7.42 11.16 2.13
CA HIS A 132 -8.86 11.28 2.18
C HIS A 132 -9.52 9.94 1.88
N PHE A 133 -10.32 9.47 2.83
CA PHE A 133 -11.09 8.24 2.68
C PHE A 133 -12.50 8.58 2.16
N LYS A 134 -12.85 8.04 0.99
CA LYS A 134 -14.17 8.18 0.37
C LYS A 134 -14.90 6.85 0.43
N SER A 135 -16.06 6.84 1.07
CA SER A 135 -16.90 5.64 1.10
C SER A 135 -17.35 5.27 -0.31
N ALA A 136 -17.21 4.00 -0.68
CA ALA A 136 -17.54 3.49 -2.01
C ALA A 136 -18.42 2.24 -1.93
N ALA A 137 -19.29 2.08 -2.93
CA ALA A 137 -20.08 0.86 -3.10
C ALA A 137 -19.18 -0.35 -3.41
N PRO A 138 -19.57 -1.59 -3.04
CA PRO A 138 -18.77 -2.79 -3.28
C PRO A 138 -18.33 -2.98 -4.73
N SER A 139 -19.15 -2.57 -5.70
CA SER A 139 -18.82 -2.64 -7.13
C SER A 139 -17.57 -1.84 -7.51
N ARG A 140 -17.30 -0.71 -6.84
CA ARG A 140 -16.11 0.11 -7.05
C ARG A 140 -14.87 -0.40 -6.32
N LEU A 141 -15.03 -1.42 -5.49
CA LEU A 141 -13.98 -2.02 -4.67
C LEU A 141 -13.62 -3.44 -5.13
N TYR A 142 -14.03 -3.84 -6.34
CA TYR A 142 -13.71 -5.15 -6.91
C TYR A 142 -12.20 -5.45 -6.89
N TRP A 143 -11.38 -4.44 -7.16
CA TRP A 143 -9.92 -4.54 -7.16
C TRP A 143 -9.28 -4.41 -5.76
N ALA A 144 -10.05 -4.17 -4.70
CA ALA A 144 -9.49 -4.01 -3.36
C ALA A 144 -8.76 -5.29 -2.92
N GLY A 145 -7.53 -5.12 -2.41
CA GLY A 145 -6.69 -6.23 -1.96
C GLY A 145 -6.11 -7.12 -3.07
N ARG A 146 -6.45 -6.86 -4.33
CA ARG A 146 -5.94 -7.63 -5.47
C ARG A 146 -4.59 -7.11 -5.97
N PRO A 147 -3.65 -7.98 -6.37
CA PRO A 147 -2.37 -7.58 -6.96
C PRO A 147 -2.50 -6.58 -8.12
N GLY A 148 -3.48 -6.77 -8.99
CA GLY A 148 -3.77 -5.95 -10.17
C GLY A 148 -4.33 -4.56 -9.88
N MET A 149 -4.70 -4.25 -8.62
CA MET A 149 -5.37 -3.01 -8.26
C MET A 149 -4.66 -1.76 -8.76
N ARG A 150 -3.34 -1.68 -8.55
CA ARG A 150 -2.56 -0.50 -8.94
C ARG A 150 -2.49 -0.34 -10.46
N VAL A 151 -2.37 -1.44 -11.20
CA VAL A 151 -2.33 -1.39 -12.67
C VAL A 151 -3.64 -0.84 -13.19
N VAL A 152 -4.77 -1.35 -12.72
CA VAL A 152 -6.10 -0.90 -13.17
C VAL A 152 -6.36 0.56 -12.81
N GLN A 153 -6.05 0.96 -11.58
CA GLN A 153 -6.24 2.36 -11.16
C GLN A 153 -5.32 3.31 -11.92
N ALA A 154 -4.05 2.95 -12.13
CA ALA A 154 -3.13 3.76 -12.91
C ALA A 154 -3.61 3.92 -14.35
N LEU A 155 -4.06 2.85 -14.99
CA LEU A 155 -4.57 2.89 -16.36
C LEU A 155 -5.82 3.78 -16.50
N HIS A 156 -6.75 3.74 -15.54
CA HIS A 156 -7.88 4.68 -15.53
C HIS A 156 -7.45 6.15 -15.52
N TRP A 157 -6.35 6.48 -14.84
CA TRP A 157 -5.82 7.85 -14.82
C TRP A 157 -5.03 8.20 -16.08
N MET A 158 -4.30 7.23 -16.64
CA MET A 158 -3.47 7.43 -17.84
C MET A 158 -4.24 7.37 -19.15
N GLN A 159 -5.51 6.97 -19.14
CA GLN A 159 -6.30 6.76 -20.36
C GLN A 159 -6.21 7.96 -21.31
N ASP A 160 -6.40 9.18 -20.80
CA ASP A 160 -6.36 10.41 -21.60
C ASP A 160 -4.93 10.83 -21.99
N MET A 161 -3.91 10.30 -21.33
CA MET A 161 -2.49 10.57 -21.60
C MET A 161 -1.90 9.57 -22.62
N MET A 162 -2.61 8.47 -22.89
CA MET A 162 -2.19 7.43 -23.83
C MET A 162 -2.76 7.63 -25.24
N THR A 163 -3.23 8.84 -25.56
CA THR A 163 -3.72 9.19 -26.91
C THR A 163 -2.59 9.27 -27.92
N GLU A 164 -1.40 9.67 -27.49
CA GLU A 164 -0.19 9.71 -28.30
C GLU A 164 0.51 8.35 -28.28
N GLU A 165 0.98 7.89 -29.45
CA GLU A 165 1.61 6.59 -29.62
C GLU A 165 2.91 6.46 -28.80
N GLU A 166 3.65 7.56 -28.62
CA GLU A 166 4.87 7.58 -27.81
C GLU A 166 4.57 7.35 -26.33
N ASP A 167 3.63 8.10 -25.76
CA ASP A 167 3.21 7.96 -24.36
C ASP A 167 2.66 6.57 -24.08
N ARG A 168 1.85 6.04 -25.00
CA ARG A 168 1.33 4.67 -24.93
C ARG A 168 2.47 3.65 -24.86
N ARG A 169 3.49 3.76 -25.71
CA ARG A 169 4.65 2.84 -25.71
C ARG A 169 5.45 2.89 -24.41
N VAL A 170 5.58 4.07 -23.80
CA VAL A 170 6.26 4.21 -22.50
C VAL A 170 5.51 3.41 -21.43
N VAL A 171 4.19 3.52 -21.39
CA VAL A 171 3.35 2.75 -20.45
C VAL A 171 3.47 1.25 -20.71
N GLU A 172 3.35 0.81 -21.97
CA GLU A 172 3.49 -0.60 -22.35
C GLU A 172 4.84 -1.18 -21.90
N ASN A 173 5.94 -0.47 -22.16
CA ASN A 173 7.28 -0.90 -21.75
C ASN A 173 7.43 -1.01 -20.24
N ARG A 174 6.82 -0.08 -19.49
CA ARG A 174 6.84 -0.12 -18.02
C ARG A 174 6.05 -1.32 -17.49
N LEU A 175 4.87 -1.58 -18.05
CA LEU A 175 4.05 -2.73 -17.66
C LEU A 175 4.70 -4.06 -18.04
N ARG A 176 5.34 -4.17 -19.21
CA ARG A 176 6.10 -5.37 -19.59
C ARG A 176 7.20 -5.70 -18.57
N LYS A 177 7.95 -4.70 -18.11
CA LYS A 177 8.95 -4.88 -17.05
C LYS A 177 8.34 -5.34 -15.74
N LEU A 178 7.20 -4.78 -15.36
CA LEU A 178 6.46 -5.16 -14.15
C LEU A 178 5.95 -6.60 -14.23
N PHE A 179 5.43 -7.01 -15.38
CA PHE A 179 4.90 -8.36 -15.61
C PHE A 179 5.99 -9.43 -15.70
N ALA A 180 7.20 -9.04 -16.10
CA ALA A 180 8.38 -9.88 -16.11
C ALA A 180 9.09 -9.97 -14.74
N ASP A 181 8.60 -9.30 -13.70
CA ASP A 181 9.18 -9.40 -12.35
C ASP A 181 9.13 -10.85 -11.84
N PRO A 182 10.27 -11.47 -11.50
CA PRO A 182 10.31 -12.89 -11.12
C PRO A 182 9.53 -13.21 -9.84
N GLN A 183 9.36 -12.23 -8.96
CA GLN A 183 8.78 -12.45 -7.64
C GLN A 183 7.26 -12.25 -7.65
N HIS A 184 6.76 -11.25 -8.37
CA HIS A 184 5.35 -10.84 -8.31
C HIS A 184 4.68 -10.80 -9.70
N GLY A 185 5.44 -10.89 -10.79
CA GLY A 185 4.93 -10.72 -12.15
C GLY A 185 3.89 -11.76 -12.54
N LYS A 186 4.08 -13.03 -12.15
CA LYS A 186 3.11 -14.11 -12.42
C LYS A 186 1.78 -13.87 -11.70
N GLU A 187 1.83 -13.65 -10.38
CA GLU A 187 0.63 -13.39 -9.57
C GLU A 187 -0.17 -12.19 -10.10
N LEU A 188 0.54 -11.12 -10.48
CA LEU A 188 -0.07 -9.93 -11.06
C LEU A 188 -0.76 -10.22 -12.41
N ARG A 189 -0.12 -10.98 -13.30
CA ARG A 189 -0.70 -11.35 -14.59
C ARG A 189 -1.93 -12.22 -14.44
N ASP A 190 -1.87 -13.23 -13.58
CA ASP A 190 -2.97 -14.15 -13.33
C ASP A 190 -4.18 -13.41 -12.73
N ASP A 191 -3.92 -12.48 -11.80
CA ASP A 191 -4.96 -11.64 -11.21
C ASP A 191 -5.63 -10.70 -12.23
N LEU A 192 -4.83 -10.03 -13.08
CA LEU A 192 -5.35 -9.18 -14.15
C LEU A 192 -6.16 -9.97 -15.16
N ARG A 193 -5.73 -11.18 -15.52
CA ARG A 193 -6.45 -12.09 -16.43
C ARG A 193 -7.77 -12.55 -15.82
N ALA A 194 -7.77 -12.96 -14.55
CA ALA A 194 -8.98 -13.36 -13.84
C ALA A 194 -9.99 -12.21 -13.68
N GLY A 195 -9.51 -10.96 -13.61
CA GLY A 195 -10.34 -9.76 -13.48
C GLY A 195 -10.61 -8.99 -14.77
N LEU A 196 -10.21 -9.51 -15.94
CA LEU A 196 -10.26 -8.77 -17.20
C LEU A 196 -11.67 -8.27 -17.54
N SER A 197 -12.70 -9.09 -17.29
CA SER A 197 -14.10 -8.75 -17.56
C SER A 197 -14.67 -7.65 -16.66
N ALA A 198 -14.02 -7.33 -15.55
CA ALA A 198 -14.40 -6.24 -14.66
C ALA A 198 -13.83 -4.88 -15.10
N MET A 199 -13.01 -4.84 -16.15
CA MET A 199 -12.41 -3.63 -16.70
C MET A 199 -13.22 -3.13 -17.92
N PRO A 200 -13.16 -1.83 -18.25
CA PRO A 200 -13.71 -1.33 -19.53
C PRO A 200 -13.04 -1.99 -20.74
N ILE A 201 -13.77 -2.10 -21.85
CA ILE A 201 -13.31 -2.77 -23.08
C ILE A 201 -11.94 -2.27 -23.55
N TRP A 202 -11.73 -0.94 -23.58
CA TRP A 202 -10.45 -0.36 -24.01
C TRP A 202 -9.25 -0.88 -23.19
N MET A 203 -9.44 -1.11 -21.89
CA MET A 203 -8.38 -1.59 -21.00
C MET A 203 -8.12 -3.08 -21.21
N GLN A 204 -9.17 -3.83 -21.52
CA GLN A 204 -9.05 -5.23 -21.89
C GLN A 204 -8.24 -5.38 -23.18
N ASP A 205 -8.57 -4.58 -24.20
CA ASP A 205 -7.87 -4.58 -25.50
C ASP A 205 -6.41 -4.15 -25.35
N PHE A 206 -6.14 -3.18 -24.47
CA PHE A 206 -4.80 -2.73 -24.16
C PHE A 206 -3.95 -3.77 -23.41
N LEU A 207 -4.51 -4.42 -22.38
CA LEU A 207 -3.76 -5.36 -21.53
C LEU A 207 -3.58 -6.74 -22.15
N ARG A 208 -4.55 -7.24 -22.92
CA ARG A 208 -4.51 -8.60 -23.48
C ARG A 208 -3.20 -8.94 -24.20
N PRO A 209 -2.71 -8.15 -25.18
CA PRO A 209 -1.45 -8.46 -25.85
C PRO A 209 -0.25 -8.43 -24.87
N LEU A 210 -0.26 -7.54 -23.87
CA LEU A 210 0.83 -7.43 -22.88
C LEU A 210 0.90 -8.66 -21.97
N LEU A 211 -0.26 -9.19 -21.57
CA LEU A 211 -0.36 -10.37 -20.72
C LEU A 211 0.05 -11.64 -21.49
N ASP A 212 -0.32 -11.75 -22.76
CA ASP A 212 0.00 -12.91 -23.62
C ASP A 212 1.48 -12.93 -24.01
N THR A 213 2.09 -11.78 -24.32
CA THR A 213 3.53 -11.74 -24.68
C THR A 213 4.43 -12.12 -23.50
N ALA A 214 4.01 -11.83 -22.27
CA ALA A 214 4.80 -12.12 -21.08
C ALA A 214 4.93 -13.63 -20.80
N ASP A 215 4.01 -14.46 -21.30
CA ASP A 215 4.10 -15.93 -21.22
C ASP A 215 5.08 -16.51 -22.26
N ALA A 216 5.43 -15.76 -23.30
CA ALA A 216 6.34 -16.20 -24.36
C ALA A 216 7.84 -15.94 -24.06
N ALA A 217 8.17 -15.29 -22.95
CA ALA A 217 9.55 -15.13 -22.50
C ALA A 217 10.01 -16.44 -21.84
N PRO A 218 11.05 -17.13 -22.35
CA PRO A 218 11.44 -18.44 -21.84
C PRO A 218 11.97 -18.34 -20.40
N GLU A 219 11.54 -19.29 -19.57
CA GLU A 219 12.21 -19.68 -18.33
C GLU A 219 13.61 -20.21 -18.69
N ASP A 220 14.57 -19.31 -18.89
CA ASP A 220 15.96 -19.72 -19.05
C ASP A 220 16.89 -18.73 -18.35
N ARG A 221 17.22 -19.06 -17.10
CA ARG A 221 18.60 -19.32 -16.68
C ARG A 221 18.62 -19.87 -15.26
N SER A 222 19.03 -21.13 -15.19
CA SER A 222 19.52 -21.84 -14.00
C SER A 222 20.75 -21.15 -13.39
#